data_AF-A0AB39RXH9-F1
#
_entry.id   AF-A0AB39RXH9-F1
#
_cell.length_a   1.000
_cell.length_b   1.000
_cell.length_c   1.000
_cell.angle_alpha   90.00
_cell.angle_beta   90.00
_cell.angle_gamma   90.00
#
_symmetry.space_group_name_H-M   'P 1'
#
loop_
_entity.id
_entity.type
_entity.pdbx_description
1 polymer ?
#
loop_
_entity_poly.entity_id
_entity_poly.type
_entity_poly.pdbx_seq_one_letter_code
_entity_poly.pdbx_strand_id
1 'polypeptide(L)'
;MQANSARVVDEWLPVKDWSTDAVKEWHADAPVPYCWTYDSVPDADDWAGTSRCSCSLCVFASRHDMLLSVSRRPRPANLYAEVEQVRGDSFRAGWRITDLIHHAKTCGAPDPGVVCPDNGPEFIALEEQVRAALQLEPRKEPDLARTARRGRRSPCDGCAAPL
;
A
#
# COMPACT_ATOMS: atom_id res chain seq x y z
N MET A 1 13.15 -17.37 31.79
CA MET A 1 13.30 -16.63 30.52
C MET A 1 14.68 -16.98 29.99
N GLN A 2 14.78 -17.88 28.99
CA GLN A 2 16.07 -18.37 28.49
C GLN A 2 16.44 -17.51 27.28
N ALA A 3 17.37 -16.58 27.45
CA ALA A 3 17.85 -15.74 26.36
C ALA A 3 18.77 -16.58 25.47
N ASN A 4 18.51 -16.57 24.17
CA ASN A 4 19.24 -17.33 23.15
C ASN A 4 20.59 -16.63 22.85
N SER A 5 21.47 -16.54 23.86
CA SER A 5 22.65 -15.67 23.89
C SER A 5 23.88 -16.21 23.16
N ALA A 6 23.80 -17.40 22.55
CA ALA A 6 24.91 -18.03 21.85
C ALA A 6 24.85 -17.86 20.32
N ARG A 7 23.77 -17.27 19.79
CA ARG A 7 23.60 -17.11 18.34
C ARG A 7 24.33 -15.86 17.86
N VAL A 8 25.34 -16.04 17.04
CA VAL A 8 25.92 -15.00 16.19
C VAL A 8 25.13 -14.97 14.89
N VAL A 9 24.65 -13.79 14.48
CA VAL A 9 23.96 -13.57 13.20
C VAL A 9 24.74 -12.52 12.45
N ASP A 10 25.31 -12.93 11.32
CA ASP A 10 25.97 -12.02 10.39
C ASP A 10 24.98 -11.57 9.32
N GLU A 11 25.00 -10.27 9.01
CA GLU A 11 24.22 -9.71 7.91
C GLU A 11 25.07 -9.69 6.64
N TRP A 12 24.64 -10.42 5.62
CA TRP A 12 25.27 -10.42 4.30
C TRP A 12 24.33 -9.78 3.28
N LEU A 13 24.74 -8.65 2.70
CA LEU A 13 23.94 -7.82 1.80
C LEU A 13 24.61 -7.66 0.43
N PRO A 14 24.69 -8.74 -0.40
CA PRO A 14 25.45 -8.74 -1.64
C PRO A 14 24.95 -7.76 -2.71
N VAL A 15 23.69 -7.31 -2.59
CA VAL A 15 23.03 -6.40 -3.54
C VAL A 15 22.74 -5.03 -2.94
N LYS A 16 23.37 -4.69 -1.81
CA LYS A 16 23.10 -3.44 -1.08
C LYS A 16 23.31 -2.19 -1.95
N ASP A 17 24.33 -2.22 -2.78
CA ASP A 17 24.75 -1.08 -3.61
C ASP A 17 24.19 -1.15 -5.04
N TRP A 18 23.31 -2.10 -5.32
CA TRP A 18 22.67 -2.21 -6.63
C TRP A 18 21.67 -1.07 -6.82
N SER A 19 21.71 -0.45 -8.00
CA SER A 19 20.66 0.48 -8.41
C SER A 19 19.40 -0.28 -8.84
N THR A 20 18.26 0.42 -8.91
CA THR A 20 17.03 -0.14 -9.48
C THR A 20 17.26 -0.63 -10.92
N ASP A 21 18.01 0.12 -11.72
CA ASP A 21 18.28 -0.25 -13.12
C ASP A 21 19.12 -1.53 -13.21
N ALA A 22 20.13 -1.69 -12.34
CA ALA A 22 20.92 -2.92 -12.28
C ALA A 22 20.07 -4.14 -11.88
N VAL A 23 19.10 -3.95 -10.97
CA VAL A 23 18.14 -5.01 -10.60
C VAL A 23 17.23 -5.38 -11.78
N LYS A 24 16.79 -4.40 -12.57
CA LYS A 24 15.97 -4.63 -13.77
C LYS A 24 16.76 -5.34 -14.87
N GLU A 25 17.97 -4.87 -15.15
CA GLU A 25 18.89 -5.51 -16.11
C GLU A 25 19.17 -6.96 -15.72
N TRP A 26 19.44 -7.24 -14.44
CA TRP A 26 19.64 -8.60 -13.98
C TRP A 26 18.42 -9.50 -14.23
N HIS A 27 17.19 -8.99 -14.09
CA HIS A 27 15.98 -9.76 -14.35
C HIS A 27 15.72 -10.04 -15.84
N ALA A 28 16.37 -9.32 -16.77
CA ALA A 28 16.22 -9.59 -18.20
C ALA A 28 16.78 -10.98 -18.58
N ASP A 29 17.85 -11.42 -17.91
CA ASP A 29 18.53 -12.68 -18.18
C ASP A 29 18.37 -13.72 -17.05
N ALA A 30 17.77 -13.33 -15.91
CA ALA A 30 17.61 -14.22 -14.77
C ALA A 30 16.60 -15.35 -15.07
N PRO A 31 16.87 -16.60 -14.63
CA PRO A 31 15.93 -17.71 -14.77
C PRO A 31 14.76 -17.64 -13.76
N VAL A 32 14.55 -16.48 -13.13
CA VAL A 32 13.55 -16.28 -12.08
C VAL A 32 12.72 -15.05 -12.45
N PRO A 33 11.39 -15.18 -12.63
CA PRO A 33 10.53 -14.05 -12.90
C PRO A 33 10.44 -13.13 -11.68
N TYR A 34 10.40 -11.82 -11.91
CA TYR A 34 10.05 -10.86 -10.86
C TYR A 34 8.54 -10.91 -10.56
N CYS A 35 8.14 -10.25 -9.46
CA CYS A 35 6.75 -10.19 -9.08
C CYS A 35 5.93 -9.39 -10.11
N TRP A 36 4.84 -9.96 -10.61
CA TRP A 36 3.92 -9.31 -11.58
C TRP A 36 3.47 -7.91 -11.18
N THR A 37 3.46 -7.58 -9.88
CA THR A 37 3.00 -6.28 -9.39
C THR A 37 3.82 -5.10 -9.92
N TYR A 38 5.07 -5.35 -10.35
CA TYR A 38 5.94 -4.34 -10.97
C TYR A 38 5.48 -3.92 -12.37
N ASP A 39 4.65 -4.72 -13.05
CA ASP A 39 4.09 -4.39 -14.36
C ASP A 39 2.69 -3.80 -14.27
N SER A 40 2.25 -3.12 -15.34
CA SER A 40 0.88 -2.60 -15.46
C SER A 40 -0.16 -3.73 -15.39
N VAL A 41 0.08 -4.80 -16.15
CA VAL A 41 -0.61 -6.10 -16.10
C VAL A 41 0.43 -7.21 -15.99
N PRO A 42 0.08 -8.40 -15.45
CA PRO A 42 0.99 -9.53 -15.40
C PRO A 42 1.62 -9.82 -16.77
N ASP A 43 2.93 -10.04 -16.76
CA ASP A 43 3.75 -10.40 -17.92
C ASP A 43 3.85 -9.32 -19.02
N ALA A 44 3.57 -8.04 -18.70
CA ALA A 44 3.70 -6.94 -19.66
C ALA A 44 5.16 -6.53 -19.92
N ASP A 45 6.05 -6.79 -18.95
CA ASP A 45 7.46 -6.40 -18.99
C ASP A 45 7.70 -4.89 -19.18
N ASP A 46 6.80 -4.07 -18.65
CA ASP A 46 6.82 -2.61 -18.80
C ASP A 46 7.29 -1.87 -17.55
N TRP A 47 7.39 -2.57 -16.41
CA TRP A 47 7.73 -1.99 -15.11
C TRP A 47 6.85 -0.78 -14.73
N ALA A 48 5.61 -0.71 -15.25
CA ALA A 48 4.68 0.40 -15.08
C ALA A 48 3.65 0.18 -13.95
N GLY A 49 3.85 -0.86 -13.15
CA GLY A 49 3.03 -1.20 -11.98
C GLY A 49 3.46 -0.47 -10.71
N THR A 50 3.45 -1.18 -9.59
CA THR A 50 3.93 -0.64 -8.31
C THR A 50 5.45 -0.54 -8.31
N SER A 51 5.99 0.56 -7.79
CA SER A 51 7.44 0.75 -7.68
C SER A 51 8.12 -0.17 -6.65
N ARG A 52 7.34 -0.88 -5.84
CA ARG A 52 7.81 -1.77 -4.77
C ARG A 52 6.80 -2.87 -4.44
N CYS A 53 7.29 -4.08 -4.17
CA CYS A 53 6.48 -5.18 -3.67
C CYS A 53 6.40 -5.14 -2.13
N SER A 54 5.50 -4.31 -1.60
CA SER A 54 5.21 -4.20 -0.15
C SER A 54 3.83 -4.78 0.21
N CYS A 55 3.41 -4.67 1.48
CA CYS A 55 2.01 -4.99 1.82
C CYS A 55 1.03 -4.15 0.99
N SER A 56 -0.13 -4.72 0.66
CA SER A 56 -0.98 -4.23 -0.43
C SER A 56 -1.42 -2.77 -0.31
N LEU A 57 -1.61 -2.26 0.91
CA LEU A 57 -1.94 -0.85 1.19
C LEU A 57 -0.89 -0.27 2.14
N CYS A 58 0.39 -0.31 1.79
CA CYS A 58 1.44 0.13 2.72
C CYS A 58 1.48 1.66 2.92
N VAL A 59 1.39 2.13 4.17
CA VAL A 59 1.44 3.57 4.54
C VAL A 59 2.65 4.33 3.98
N PHE A 60 3.76 3.62 3.77
CA PHE A 60 5.01 4.21 3.28
C PHE A 60 5.08 4.31 1.74
N ALA A 61 4.01 3.97 1.01
CA ALA A 61 4.07 3.89 -0.45
C ALA A 61 4.00 5.28 -1.09
N SER A 62 4.43 5.39 -2.34
CA SER A 62 4.22 6.61 -3.11
C SER A 62 2.71 6.85 -3.33
N ARG A 63 2.31 8.06 -3.73
CA ARG A 63 0.91 8.33 -4.08
C ARG A 63 0.46 7.44 -5.24
N HIS A 64 1.32 7.30 -6.25
CA HIS A 64 1.07 6.45 -7.42
C HIS A 64 0.78 5.00 -7.01
N ASP A 65 1.65 4.41 -6.19
CA ASP A 65 1.47 3.04 -5.72
C ASP A 65 0.21 2.90 -4.87
N MET A 66 -0.11 3.88 -4.03
CA MET A 66 -1.35 3.85 -3.24
C MET A 66 -2.60 3.91 -4.12
N LEU A 67 -2.61 4.76 -5.16
CA LEU A 67 -3.71 4.85 -6.12
C LEU A 67 -3.88 3.54 -6.89
N LEU A 68 -2.76 2.96 -7.37
CA LEU A 68 -2.77 1.66 -8.03
C LEU A 68 -3.28 0.57 -7.07
N SER A 69 -2.78 0.52 -5.84
CA SER A 69 -3.19 -0.45 -4.83
C SER A 69 -4.68 -0.39 -4.45
N VAL A 70 -5.24 0.81 -4.25
CA VAL A 70 -6.68 0.93 -3.94
C VAL A 70 -7.56 0.51 -5.13
N SER A 71 -7.09 0.73 -6.36
CA SER A 71 -7.77 0.26 -7.58
C SER A 71 -7.66 -1.25 -7.75
N ARG A 72 -6.48 -1.84 -7.50
CA ARG A 72 -6.26 -3.30 -7.58
C ARG A 72 -7.00 -4.06 -6.48
N ARG A 73 -7.17 -3.48 -5.29
CA ARG A 73 -7.79 -4.15 -4.13
C ARG A 73 -8.89 -3.30 -3.47
N PRO A 74 -10.04 -3.14 -4.15
CA PRO A 74 -11.09 -2.23 -3.71
C PRO A 74 -11.74 -2.66 -2.39
N ARG A 75 -11.92 -3.97 -2.16
CA ARG A 75 -12.55 -4.48 -0.93
C ARG A 75 -11.69 -4.20 0.32
N PRO A 76 -10.38 -4.55 0.35
CA PRO A 76 -9.51 -4.11 1.43
C PRO A 76 -9.52 -2.60 1.63
N ALA A 77 -9.43 -1.80 0.55
CA ALA A 77 -9.42 -0.34 0.67
C ALA A 77 -10.70 0.19 1.36
N ASN A 78 -11.87 -0.35 1.01
CA ASN A 78 -13.14 -0.01 1.65
C ASN A 78 -13.18 -0.42 3.13
N LEU A 79 -12.61 -1.58 3.48
CA LEU A 79 -12.55 -2.01 4.89
C LEU A 79 -11.66 -1.07 5.73
N TYR A 80 -10.53 -0.61 5.17
CA TYR A 80 -9.74 0.44 5.81
C TYR A 80 -10.50 1.76 5.92
N ALA A 81 -11.32 2.14 4.92
CA ALA A 81 -12.15 3.34 4.98
C ALA A 81 -13.17 3.26 6.13
N GLU A 82 -13.77 2.10 6.34
CA GLU A 82 -14.65 1.83 7.48
C GLU A 82 -13.91 2.01 8.81
N VAL A 83 -12.69 1.48 8.91
CA VAL A 83 -11.84 1.65 10.10
C VAL A 83 -11.49 3.12 10.35
N GLU A 84 -11.04 3.86 9.32
CA GLU A 84 -10.73 5.29 9.45
C GLU A 84 -11.97 6.09 9.89
N GLN A 85 -13.14 5.76 9.35
CA GLN A 85 -14.40 6.44 9.68
C GLN A 85 -14.81 6.19 11.14
N VAL A 86 -14.73 4.95 11.62
CA VAL A 86 -15.13 4.61 12.99
C VAL A 86 -14.11 5.09 14.03
N ARG A 87 -12.81 4.99 13.72
CA ARG A 87 -11.75 5.35 14.67
C ARG A 87 -11.36 6.83 14.63
N GLY A 88 -11.74 7.55 13.57
CA GLY A 88 -11.49 8.98 13.42
C GLY A 88 -10.05 9.35 13.03
N ASP A 89 -9.12 8.38 13.01
CA ASP A 89 -7.73 8.60 12.61
C ASP A 89 -7.49 8.14 11.17
N SER A 90 -6.56 8.81 10.49
CA SER A 90 -6.18 8.41 9.13
C SER A 90 -5.09 7.35 9.17
N PHE A 91 -5.15 6.42 8.24
CA PHE A 91 -4.16 5.36 8.04
C PHE A 91 -2.76 5.95 7.78
N ARG A 92 -2.70 7.13 7.15
CA ARG A 92 -1.47 7.90 6.96
C ARG A 92 -1.71 9.37 7.32
N ALA A 93 -0.69 10.02 7.89
CA ALA A 93 -0.73 11.44 8.26
C ALA A 93 -0.95 12.44 7.11
N GLY A 94 -0.98 12.00 5.85
CA GLY A 94 -1.06 12.87 4.67
C GLY A 94 -2.31 12.73 3.82
N TRP A 95 -2.92 11.55 3.81
CA TRP A 95 -4.05 11.20 2.96
C TRP A 95 -4.98 10.29 3.73
N ARG A 96 -6.29 10.49 3.57
CA ARG A 96 -7.27 9.48 3.99
C ARG A 96 -7.39 8.43 2.90
N ILE A 97 -7.68 7.20 3.30
CA ILE A 97 -7.95 6.17 2.30
C ILE A 97 -9.22 6.48 1.51
N THR A 98 -10.19 7.18 2.09
CA THR A 98 -11.38 7.68 1.40
C THR A 98 -11.01 8.64 0.26
N ASP A 99 -10.02 9.52 0.48
CA ASP A 99 -9.55 10.46 -0.54
C ASP A 99 -8.82 9.72 -1.67
N LEU A 100 -8.05 8.68 -1.34
CA LEU A 100 -7.37 7.84 -2.31
C LEU A 100 -8.37 7.04 -3.15
N ILE A 101 -9.39 6.43 -2.53
CA ILE A 101 -10.48 5.74 -3.23
C ILE A 101 -11.23 6.69 -4.16
N HIS A 102 -11.50 7.91 -3.70
CA HIS A 102 -12.15 8.93 -4.54
C HIS A 102 -11.26 9.32 -5.72
N HIS A 103 -10.00 9.69 -5.47
CA HIS A 103 -9.04 10.07 -6.52
C HIS A 103 -8.83 8.94 -7.53
N ALA A 104 -8.77 7.69 -7.09
CA ALA A 104 -8.66 6.54 -7.97
C ALA A 104 -9.80 6.44 -9.00
N LYS A 105 -10.99 6.92 -8.63
CA LYS A 105 -12.18 6.93 -9.51
C LYS A 105 -12.29 8.17 -10.39
N THR A 106 -11.72 9.30 -9.97
CA THR A 106 -12.00 10.61 -10.58
C THR A 106 -10.79 11.31 -11.20
N CYS A 107 -9.57 10.89 -10.89
CA CYS A 107 -8.35 11.61 -11.24
C CYS A 107 -7.28 10.68 -11.83
N GLY A 108 -7.42 10.33 -13.12
CA GLY A 108 -6.37 9.76 -13.96
C GLY A 108 -5.45 8.74 -13.26
N ALA A 109 -6.01 7.90 -12.40
CA ALA A 109 -5.21 6.93 -11.68
C ALA A 109 -4.67 5.89 -12.66
N PRO A 110 -3.52 5.27 -12.38
CA PRO A 110 -3.01 4.20 -13.21
C PRO A 110 -4.08 3.12 -13.37
N ASP A 111 -4.19 2.56 -14.57
CA ASP A 111 -5.04 1.41 -14.80
C ASP A 111 -4.62 0.29 -13.82
N PRO A 112 -5.53 -0.27 -13.01
CA PRO A 112 -5.18 -1.37 -12.11
C PRO A 112 -4.60 -2.58 -12.83
N GLY A 113 -4.98 -2.80 -14.10
CA GLY A 113 -4.67 -4.01 -14.86
C GLY A 113 -5.37 -5.24 -14.30
N VAL A 114 -4.99 -5.65 -13.09
CA VAL A 114 -5.61 -6.73 -12.31
C VAL A 114 -6.38 -6.15 -11.12
N VAL A 115 -7.67 -6.47 -11.04
CA VAL A 115 -8.47 -6.21 -9.84
C VAL A 115 -8.65 -7.52 -9.07
N CYS A 116 -8.06 -7.60 -7.89
CA CYS A 116 -8.26 -8.71 -6.97
C CYS A 116 -9.66 -8.61 -6.36
N PRO A 117 -10.55 -9.60 -6.60
CA PRO A 117 -11.93 -9.51 -6.12
C PRO A 117 -12.05 -9.71 -4.61
N ASP A 118 -11.08 -10.38 -3.98
CA ASP A 118 -11.05 -10.63 -2.52
C ASP A 118 -12.37 -11.25 -1.98
N ASN A 119 -12.97 -12.16 -2.75
CA ASN A 119 -14.26 -12.80 -2.43
C ASN A 119 -14.10 -14.14 -1.66
N GLY A 120 -12.88 -14.51 -1.28
CA GLY A 120 -12.60 -15.75 -0.56
C GLY A 120 -13.14 -15.77 0.88
N PRO A 121 -13.39 -16.95 1.45
CA PRO A 121 -13.89 -17.09 2.82
C PRO A 121 -12.95 -16.46 3.86
N GLU A 122 -11.65 -16.40 3.59
CA GLU A 122 -10.66 -15.76 4.45
C GLU A 122 -10.89 -14.25 4.56
N PHE A 123 -11.29 -13.61 3.45
CA PHE A 123 -11.56 -12.17 3.46
C PHE A 123 -12.89 -11.85 4.15
N ILE A 124 -13.90 -12.72 3.98
CA ILE A 124 -15.18 -12.60 4.72
C ILE A 124 -14.92 -12.68 6.23
N ALA A 125 -14.15 -13.68 6.68
CA ALA A 125 -13.79 -13.82 8.08
C ALA A 125 -13.00 -12.61 8.61
N LEU A 126 -12.13 -12.01 7.79
CA LEU A 126 -11.42 -10.78 8.12
C LEU A 126 -12.38 -9.60 8.30
N GLU A 127 -13.34 -9.40 7.39
CA GLU A 127 -14.35 -8.35 7.50
C GLU A 127 -15.15 -8.47 8.80
N GLU A 128 -15.60 -9.68 9.13
CA GLU A 128 -16.32 -9.96 10.39
C GLU A 128 -15.48 -9.64 11.62
N GLN A 129 -14.21 -10.08 11.63
CA GLN A 129 -13.29 -9.79 12.74
C GLN A 129 -13.03 -8.30 12.91
N VAL A 130 -12.83 -7.57 11.80
CA VAL A 130 -12.63 -6.12 11.84
C VAL A 130 -13.88 -5.44 12.37
N ARG A 131 -15.07 -5.77 11.86
CA ARG A 131 -16.34 -5.19 12.32
C ARG A 131 -16.63 -5.47 13.79
N ALA A 132 -16.36 -6.69 14.25
CA ALA A 132 -16.47 -7.03 15.67
C ALA A 132 -15.48 -6.21 16.51
N ALA A 133 -14.23 -6.06 16.06
CA ALA A 133 -13.25 -5.23 16.73
C ALA A 133 -13.63 -3.75 16.75
N LEU A 134 -14.32 -3.24 15.71
CA LEU A 134 -14.80 -1.86 15.63
C LEU A 134 -15.89 -1.53 16.66
N GLN A 135 -16.60 -2.53 17.19
CA GLN A 135 -17.57 -2.36 18.29
C GLN A 135 -16.92 -2.14 19.66
N LEU A 136 -15.63 -2.47 19.79
CA LEU A 136 -14.89 -2.26 21.03
C LEU A 136 -14.36 -0.83 21.11
N GLU A 137 -14.17 -0.34 22.34
CA GLU A 137 -13.53 0.95 22.58
C GLU A 137 -12.15 1.05 21.89
N PRO A 138 -11.81 2.21 21.31
CA PRO A 138 -10.49 2.43 20.72
C PRO A 138 -9.38 2.21 21.76
N ARG A 139 -8.36 1.41 21.40
CA ARG A 139 -7.19 1.20 22.27
C ARG A 139 -6.20 2.37 22.27
N LYS A 140 -6.33 3.29 21.31
CA LYS A 140 -5.46 4.45 21.12
C LYS A 140 -6.32 5.68 20.98
N GLU A 141 -5.81 6.81 21.44
CA GLU A 141 -6.44 8.10 21.22
C GLU A 141 -6.56 8.38 19.71
N PRO A 142 -7.74 8.84 19.25
CA PRO A 142 -7.93 9.31 17.88
C PRO A 142 -7.04 10.52 17.53
N ASP A 143 -6.97 10.84 16.24
CA ASP A 143 -6.30 12.04 15.71
C ASP A 143 -4.76 12.12 15.92
N LEU A 144 -4.08 11.03 16.30
CA LEU A 144 -2.62 11.01 16.44
C LEU A 144 -1.91 11.26 15.11
N ALA A 145 -2.43 10.71 14.00
CA ALA A 145 -1.86 11.01 12.69
C ALA A 145 -2.13 12.46 12.24
N ARG A 146 -3.21 13.09 12.75
CA ARG A 146 -3.63 14.46 12.40
C ARG A 146 -2.91 15.54 13.20
N THR A 147 -2.62 15.29 14.47
CA THR A 147 -1.89 16.23 15.34
C THR A 147 -0.48 16.51 14.83
N ALA A 148 0.17 15.52 14.22
CA ALA A 148 1.46 15.69 13.53
C ALA A 148 1.42 16.70 12.36
N ARG A 149 0.21 17.07 11.88
CA ARG A 149 -0.01 17.88 10.68
C ARG A 149 -0.68 19.24 10.91
N ARG A 150 -0.91 19.70 12.15
CA ARG A 150 -1.46 21.07 12.39
C ARG A 150 -0.64 22.22 11.76
N GLY A 151 0.49 21.94 11.10
CA GLY A 151 1.28 22.90 10.30
C GLY A 151 1.50 22.59 8.81
N ARG A 152 0.85 21.61 8.14
CA ARG A 152 1.10 21.34 6.69
C ARG A 152 -0.14 21.29 5.80
N ARG A 153 -0.11 22.14 4.75
CA ARG A 153 -1.12 22.42 3.69
C ARG A 153 -1.85 21.19 3.13
N SER A 154 -3.10 21.44 2.74
CA SER A 154 -4.00 20.52 2.02
C SER A 154 -3.38 19.96 0.74
N PRO A 155 -3.73 18.73 0.32
CA PRO A 155 -3.10 18.05 -0.83
C PRO A 155 -3.58 18.51 -2.21
N CYS A 156 -4.43 19.53 -2.30
CA CYS A 156 -5.04 19.96 -3.56
C CYS A 156 -4.39 21.23 -4.10
N ASP A 157 -3.17 21.13 -4.62
CA ASP A 157 -2.62 22.09 -5.57
C ASP A 157 -2.09 21.27 -6.77
N GLY A 158 -2.86 21.23 -7.85
CA GLY A 158 -2.36 20.78 -9.16
C GLY A 158 -2.88 19.43 -9.66
N CYS A 159 -4.11 19.42 -10.17
CA CYS A 159 -4.41 18.62 -11.36
C CYS A 159 -3.99 19.46 -12.56
N ALA A 160 -2.73 19.35 -12.99
CA ALA A 160 -2.35 19.80 -14.33
C ALA A 160 -2.59 18.62 -15.27
N ALA A 161 -3.57 18.76 -16.16
CA ALA A 161 -3.77 17.82 -17.26
C ALA A 161 -2.56 17.88 -18.21
N PRO A 162 -2.02 16.75 -18.69
CA PRO A 162 -1.03 16.78 -19.76
C PRO A 162 -1.72 17.22 -21.07
N LEU A 163 -1.05 18.13 -21.78
CA LEU A 163 -1.31 18.44 -23.20
C LEU A 163 -0.87 17.27 -24.08
#